data_AF-A0A2B7XWX7-F1
#
_entry.id   AF-A0A2B7XWX7-F1
#
_cell.length_a   1.000
_cell.length_b   1.000
_cell.length_c   1.000
_cell.angle_alpha   90.00
_cell.angle_beta   90.00
_cell.angle_gamma   90.00
#
_symmetry.space_group_name_H-M   'P 1'
#
loop_
_entity.id
_entity.type
_entity.pdbx_description
1 polymer ?
#
loop_
_entity_poly.entity_id
_entity_poly.type
_entity_poly.pdbx_seq_one_letter_code
_entity_poly.pdbx_strand_id
1 'polypeptide(L)'
;MTAAGTPYAWGGGNCNGPTGDQPPYDYGEVGYDCSGLVAWAVCQVTGRDLFKEGVRQTRSMYCRSNYKKVPYAQRQPGDAVFFGGNCDCPSASGIHHVGLMIDSGDRL
;
A
#
# COMPACT_ATOMS: atom_id res chain seq x y z
N MET A 1 1.50 -11.77 -11.89
CA MET A 1 0.85 -10.92 -10.87
C MET A 1 -0.62 -10.84 -11.22
N THR A 2 -1.51 -11.22 -10.31
CA THR A 2 -2.95 -11.43 -10.58
C THR A 2 -3.80 -10.15 -10.49
N ALA A 3 -3.22 -9.01 -10.08
CA ALA A 3 -3.92 -7.72 -9.94
C ALA A 3 -3.53 -6.66 -10.98
N ALA A 4 -2.67 -7.01 -11.94
CA ALA A 4 -2.32 -6.09 -13.04
C ALA A 4 -3.57 -5.81 -13.90
N GLY A 5 -3.86 -4.54 -14.15
CA GLY A 5 -5.06 -4.11 -14.89
C GLY A 5 -6.34 -4.03 -14.04
N THR A 6 -6.27 -4.33 -12.74
CA THR A 6 -7.38 -4.03 -11.82
C THR A 6 -7.51 -2.50 -11.68
N PRO A 7 -8.74 -1.94 -11.73
CA PRO A 7 -8.96 -0.50 -11.61
C PRO A 7 -8.54 0.07 -10.25
N TYR A 8 -8.47 1.40 -10.18
CA TYR A 8 -8.21 2.11 -8.93
C TYR A 8 -9.54 2.40 -8.23
N ALA A 9 -9.69 1.94 -6.98
CA ALA A 9 -10.83 2.32 -6.15
C ALA A 9 -10.32 2.94 -4.86
N TRP A 10 -10.76 4.15 -4.53
CA TRP A 10 -10.34 4.89 -3.35
C TRP A 10 -10.72 4.12 -2.07
N GLY A 11 -9.76 3.81 -1.21
CA GLY A 11 -10.01 2.97 -0.02
C GLY A 11 -10.24 1.49 -0.36
N GLY A 12 -10.14 1.11 -1.64
CA GLY A 12 -10.46 -0.21 -2.14
C GLY A 12 -9.45 -1.28 -1.73
N GLY A 13 -9.95 -2.51 -1.65
CA GLY A 13 -9.20 -3.73 -1.35
C GLY A 13 -9.43 -4.26 0.05
N ASN A 14 -9.34 -5.59 0.18
CA ASN A 14 -9.24 -6.31 1.44
C ASN A 14 -8.39 -7.59 1.24
N CYS A 15 -8.23 -8.43 2.27
CA CYS A 15 -7.48 -9.67 2.13
C CYS A 15 -8.07 -10.66 1.10
N ASN A 16 -9.36 -10.58 0.78
CA ASN A 16 -10.03 -11.46 -0.18
C ASN A 16 -9.98 -10.96 -1.63
N GLY A 17 -9.65 -9.69 -1.89
CA GLY A 17 -9.64 -9.15 -3.24
C GLY A 17 -9.92 -7.65 -3.35
N PRO A 18 -10.16 -7.13 -4.56
CA PRO A 18 -10.55 -5.75 -4.80
C PRO A 18 -11.95 -5.48 -4.24
N THR A 19 -12.22 -4.23 -3.87
CA THR A 19 -13.54 -3.79 -3.39
C THR A 19 -13.94 -2.48 -4.05
N GLY A 20 -15.19 -2.07 -3.85
CA GLY A 20 -15.63 -0.72 -4.22
C GLY A 20 -14.90 0.37 -3.43
N ASP A 21 -15.09 1.61 -3.88
CA ASP A 21 -14.66 2.80 -3.17
C ASP A 21 -15.19 2.85 -1.74
N GLN A 22 -14.47 3.53 -0.85
CA GLN A 22 -14.91 3.86 0.49
C GLN A 22 -15.36 5.32 0.61
N PRO A 23 -16.39 5.60 1.43
CA PRO A 23 -16.87 6.95 1.68
C PRO A 23 -15.75 7.93 2.07
N PRO A 24 -15.83 9.20 1.64
CA PRO A 24 -16.94 9.84 0.93
C PRO A 24 -16.93 9.63 -0.59
N TYR A 25 -16.00 8.84 -1.12
CA TYR A 25 -15.83 8.66 -2.56
C TYR A 25 -16.62 7.43 -3.04
N ASP A 26 -17.20 7.54 -4.23
CA ASP A 26 -17.97 6.48 -4.89
C ASP A 26 -17.95 6.72 -6.40
N TYR A 27 -16.86 6.28 -7.05
CA TYR A 27 -16.65 6.40 -8.49
C TYR A 27 -17.20 5.18 -9.25
N GLY A 28 -17.73 4.19 -8.53
CA GLY A 28 -18.33 2.98 -9.09
C GLY A 28 -17.32 1.93 -9.56
N GLU A 29 -16.03 2.10 -9.25
CA GLU A 29 -14.98 1.14 -9.63
C GLU A 29 -14.80 0.07 -8.53
N VAL A 30 -14.45 -1.15 -8.94
CA VAL A 30 -14.04 -2.22 -8.02
C VAL A 30 -12.55 -2.46 -8.23
N GLY A 31 -11.76 -2.13 -7.21
CA GLY A 31 -10.33 -2.02 -7.36
C GLY A 31 -9.56 -2.03 -6.06
N TYR A 32 -8.31 -1.59 -6.18
CA TYR A 32 -7.42 -1.34 -5.06
C TYR A 32 -7.00 0.12 -5.06
N ASP A 33 -6.85 0.73 -3.88
CA ASP A 33 -6.00 1.91 -3.79
C ASP A 33 -4.52 1.51 -3.60
N CYS A 34 -3.67 2.51 -3.48
CA CYS A 34 -2.23 2.36 -3.26
C CYS A 34 -1.84 1.37 -2.15
N SER A 35 -2.25 1.63 -0.91
CA SER A 35 -1.94 0.75 0.21
C SER A 35 -2.83 -0.50 0.24
N GLY A 36 -3.92 -0.52 -0.55
CA GLY A 36 -4.86 -1.64 -0.72
C GLY A 36 -4.23 -2.78 -1.42
N LEU A 37 -3.58 -2.47 -2.53
CA LEU A 37 -2.82 -3.42 -3.29
C LEU A 37 -1.70 -4.03 -2.43
N VAL A 38 -0.95 -3.19 -1.71
CA VAL A 38 0.16 -3.65 -0.86
C VAL A 38 -0.34 -4.53 0.29
N ALA A 39 -1.39 -4.11 1.00
CA ALA A 39 -1.96 -4.88 2.11
C ALA A 39 -2.57 -6.20 1.65
N TRP A 40 -3.25 -6.21 0.51
CA TRP A 40 -3.74 -7.45 -0.11
C TRP A 40 -2.58 -8.37 -0.48
N ALA A 41 -1.52 -7.86 -1.11
CA ALA A 41 -0.34 -8.65 -1.48
C ALA A 41 0.34 -9.29 -0.26
N VAL A 42 0.49 -8.54 0.84
CA VAL A 42 0.98 -9.08 2.12
C VAL A 42 0.08 -10.20 2.62
N CYS A 43 -1.24 -10.04 2.52
CA CYS A 43 -2.18 -11.08 2.92
C CYS A 43 -2.04 -12.34 2.06
N GLN A 44 -1.94 -12.21 0.74
CA GLN A 44 -1.79 -13.36 -0.17
C GLN A 44 -0.50 -14.15 0.07
N VAL A 45 0.61 -13.46 0.37
CA VAL A 45 1.92 -14.10 0.50
C VAL A 45 2.18 -14.62 1.91
N THR A 46 1.67 -13.94 2.94
CA THR A 46 2.03 -14.22 4.34
C THR A 46 0.86 -14.64 5.23
N GLY A 47 -0.38 -14.46 4.78
CA GLY A 47 -1.57 -14.63 5.62
C GLY A 47 -1.79 -13.52 6.65
N ARG A 48 -0.90 -12.51 6.74
CA ARG A 48 -1.09 -11.35 7.63
C ARG A 48 -2.10 -10.37 7.07
N ASP A 49 -3.06 -9.99 7.91
CA ASP A 49 -4.16 -9.10 7.54
C ASP A 49 -3.90 -7.68 8.07
N LEU A 50 -3.24 -6.85 7.25
CA LEU A 50 -2.95 -5.45 7.61
C LEU A 50 -4.21 -4.60 7.80
N PHE A 51 -5.35 -5.02 7.24
CA PHE A 51 -6.64 -4.35 7.43
C PHE A 51 -7.12 -4.52 8.87
N LYS A 52 -7.06 -5.75 9.40
CA LYS A 52 -7.41 -6.05 10.80
C LYS A 52 -6.38 -5.52 11.79
N GLU A 53 -5.11 -5.48 11.41
CA GLU A 53 -4.03 -4.95 12.25
C GLU A 53 -4.07 -3.40 12.36
N GLY A 54 -4.94 -2.71 11.63
CA GLY A 54 -5.05 -1.24 11.66
C GLY A 54 -3.85 -0.51 11.03
N VAL A 55 -3.04 -1.23 10.25
CA VAL A 55 -1.82 -0.73 9.59
C VAL A 55 -1.96 -0.70 8.07
N ARG A 56 -3.20 -0.58 7.57
CA ARG A 56 -3.53 -0.47 6.15
C ARG A 56 -3.30 0.93 5.57
N GLN A 57 -3.31 1.97 6.40
CA GLN A 57 -3.10 3.33 5.90
C GLN A 57 -1.62 3.56 5.57
N THR A 58 -1.35 4.24 4.46
CA THR A 58 0.02 4.49 3.96
C THR A 58 0.97 5.01 5.03
N ARG A 59 0.54 5.99 5.84
CA ARG A 59 1.33 6.53 6.95
C ARG A 59 1.55 5.50 8.07
N SER A 60 0.52 4.74 8.45
CA SER A 60 0.66 3.76 9.53
C SER A 60 1.56 2.58 9.13
N MET A 61 1.59 2.21 7.84
CA MET A 61 2.57 1.27 7.29
C MET A 61 4.00 1.79 7.46
N TYR A 62 4.29 3.03 7.01
CA TYR A 62 5.63 3.60 7.09
C TYR A 62 6.12 3.83 8.53
N CYS A 63 5.20 4.23 9.42
CA CYS A 63 5.52 4.59 10.80
C CYS A 63 5.53 3.41 11.76
N ARG A 64 5.29 2.21 11.25
CA ARG A 64 5.30 1.01 12.07
C ARG A 64 6.72 0.73 12.60
N SER A 65 6.88 0.76 13.91
CA SER A 65 8.20 0.67 14.56
C SER A 65 8.91 -0.67 14.34
N ASN A 66 8.18 -1.76 14.14
CA ASN A 66 8.75 -3.09 13.90
C ASN A 66 9.03 -3.38 12.41
N TYR A 67 8.90 -2.38 11.52
CA TYR A 67 9.28 -2.52 10.12
C TYR A 67 10.69 -1.98 9.87
N LYS A 68 11.48 -2.73 9.10
CA LYS A 68 12.83 -2.33 8.71
C LYS A 68 12.74 -1.25 7.65
N LYS A 69 13.30 -0.07 7.93
CA LYS A 69 13.50 0.97 6.93
C LYS A 69 14.74 0.66 6.11
N VAL A 70 14.57 0.57 4.80
CA VAL A 70 15.64 0.34 3.84
C VAL A 70 15.92 1.67 3.12
N PRO A 71 17.20 2.08 2.96
CA PRO A 71 17.52 3.24 2.12
C PRO A 71 17.00 3.04 0.70
N TYR A 72 16.45 4.08 0.08
CA TYR A 72 15.84 3.98 -1.25
C TYR A 72 16.79 3.39 -2.32
N ALA A 73 18.09 3.68 -2.23
CA ALA A 73 19.12 3.13 -3.13
C ALA A 73 19.36 1.62 -2.97
N GLN A 74 18.86 1.00 -1.88
CA GLN A 74 18.98 -0.42 -1.57
C GLN A 74 17.65 -1.16 -1.71
N ARG A 75 16.61 -0.51 -2.27
CA ARG A 75 15.30 -1.11 -2.48
C ARG A 75 15.42 -2.38 -3.33
N GLN A 76 14.64 -3.39 -2.99
CA GLN A 76 14.59 -4.68 -3.66
C GLN A 76 13.14 -5.00 -4.08
N PRO A 77 12.94 -5.94 -5.03
CA PRO A 77 11.62 -6.48 -5.30
C PRO A 77 10.96 -6.98 -4.00
N GLY A 78 9.73 -6.54 -3.76
CA GLY A 78 8.96 -6.81 -2.54
C GLY A 78 9.00 -5.69 -1.50
N ASP A 79 9.89 -4.71 -1.61
CA ASP A 79 9.90 -3.56 -0.71
C ASP A 79 8.72 -2.62 -1.01
N ALA A 80 8.08 -2.11 0.05
CA ALA A 80 7.11 -1.04 -0.05
C ALA A 80 7.82 0.32 -0.17
N VAL A 81 7.50 1.08 -1.20
CA VAL A 81 8.07 2.41 -1.46
C VAL A 81 7.03 3.47 -1.16
N PHE A 82 7.38 4.41 -0.30
CA PHE A 82 6.47 5.44 0.19
C PHE A 82 6.78 6.79 -0.47
N PHE A 83 5.73 7.52 -0.84
CA PHE A 83 5.81 8.83 -1.50
C PHE A 83 5.20 9.90 -0.60
N GLY A 84 5.86 11.06 -0.58
CA GLY A 84 5.63 12.06 0.42
C GLY A 84 6.46 13.33 0.23
N GLY A 85 6.00 14.45 0.79
CA GLY A 85 6.79 15.68 0.85
C GLY A 85 7.92 15.57 1.89
N ASN A 86 7.59 15.06 3.08
CA ASN A 86 8.54 14.73 4.14
C ASN A 86 8.29 13.28 4.58
N CYS A 87 9.30 12.43 4.54
CA CYS A 87 9.20 11.04 4.97
C CYS A 87 9.27 10.91 6.51
N ASP A 88 8.45 11.67 7.22
CA ASP A 88 8.38 11.70 8.68
C ASP A 88 7.04 11.14 9.20
N CYS A 89 7.07 10.71 10.45
CA CYS A 89 5.90 10.17 11.15
C CYS A 89 5.05 11.20 11.90
N PRO A 90 5.60 12.30 12.43
CA PRO A 90 4.81 13.33 13.11
C PRO A 90 3.80 14.03 12.19
N SER A 91 4.13 14.28 10.92
CA SER A 91 3.26 15.03 10.01
C SER A 91 2.23 14.12 9.33
N ALA A 92 0.95 14.50 9.42
CA ALA A 92 -0.12 13.85 8.67
C ALA A 92 -0.01 14.07 7.16
N SER A 93 0.66 15.16 6.74
CA SER A 93 0.87 15.53 5.34
C SER A 93 2.13 14.92 4.73
N GLY A 94 2.92 14.22 5.55
CA GLY A 94 4.25 13.74 5.17
C GLY A 94 4.21 12.70 4.06
N ILE A 95 3.32 11.72 4.17
CA ILE A 95 3.27 10.52 3.31
C ILE A 95 1.85 10.28 2.83
N HIS A 96 1.65 10.22 1.51
CA HIS A 96 0.32 10.15 0.88
C HIS A 96 0.14 8.98 -0.10
N HIS A 97 1.21 8.34 -0.55
CA HIS A 97 1.10 7.20 -1.48
C HIS A 97 2.12 6.09 -1.18
N VAL A 98 1.83 4.87 -1.61
CA VAL A 98 2.76 3.73 -1.53
C VAL A 98 2.67 2.88 -2.80
N GLY A 99 3.81 2.37 -3.26
CA GLY A 99 3.91 1.36 -4.30
C GLY A 99 4.66 0.13 -3.80
N LEU A 100 4.59 -0.97 -4.56
CA LEU A 100 5.32 -2.20 -4.28
C LEU A 100 6.40 -2.38 -5.33
N MET A 101 7.68 -2.47 -4.96
CA MET A 101 8.73 -2.75 -5.92
C MET A 101 8.53 -4.11 -6.56
N ILE A 102 8.38 -4.16 -7.88
CA ILE A 102 8.16 -5.41 -8.61
C ILE A 102 9.41 -5.96 -9.31
N ASP A 103 10.42 -5.11 -9.54
CA ASP A 103 11.71 -5.51 -10.09
C ASP A 103 12.86 -4.66 -9.53
N SER A 104 14.10 -4.96 -9.96
CA SER A 104 15.31 -4.23 -9.56
C SER A 104 15.48 -2.90 -10.28
N GLY A 105 14.53 -2.51 -11.12
CA GLY A 105 14.50 -1.23 -11.81
C GLY A 105 13.68 -0.21 -11.03
N ASP A 106 12.85 0.53 -11.76
CA ASP A 106 12.00 1.60 -11.22
C ASP A 106 10.52 1.25 -11.31
N ARG A 107 10.19 -0.02 -11.55
CA ARG A 107 8.81 -0.46 -11.73
C ARG A 107 8.18 -0.81 -10.39
N LEU A 108 6.95 -0.32 -10.25
CA LEU A 108 6.03 -0.56 -9.14
C LEU A 108 4.77 -1.27 -9.67
#